data_AF-A0A948D564-F1
#
_entry.id   AF-A0A948D564-F1
#
_cell.length_a   1.000
_cell.length_b   1.000
_cell.length_c   1.000
_cell.angle_alpha   90.00
_cell.angle_beta   90.00
_cell.angle_gamma   90.00
#
_symmetry.space_group_name_H-M   'P 1'
#
loop_
_entity.id
_entity.type
_entity.pdbx_description
1 polymer ?
#
loop_
_entity_poly.entity_id
_entity_poly.type
_entity_poly.pdbx_seq_one_letter_code
_entity_poly.pdbx_strand_id
1 'polypeptide(L)'
;MGIERIIFICKKKLIRLIEKIPIQKKSQSDEEKNLPFSIPLQISGHLLRNLPIKEESLRFIASYSHADAKSYYLYAVVSEVLSSCMSCMRVASWVEDSEEEIVFGYPKMNAGNETISGSRVSHLLHESVIDEFEVRFRKLQEYLCNLICFSGTNDQGYFQLFFAAEALSDIKYANQDIAEFFGNPIENFDSQLTDLLNRCKALIKELDKDKFWFLKPGINFDSKLEQNIMSSYRQRYKKALSIATDGEKIVLGPTYKVGYGGSSKSAHALIDEHFKDYSFEDVKHAIHKVPVICLNILFRVFKLTNIECPKNFKEMLECASSGKGATEGIENVTRRNLDIGDLVTTDLSDVAEVLKVHTSSYGYKSYRVRYLINPKIKEISEEWLPPRYIGPCLLKKQNVRELFIQKVAPLIGNKSVDWVSKQTDEVLYGHAKTTILSMAKDGHLRIFFKTNTKTKNLTRACK
;
A
#
# COMPACT_ATOMS: atom_id res chain seq x y z
N MET A 1 42.44 31.51 -15.01
CA MET A 1 41.43 31.71 -13.95
C MET A 1 41.53 30.50 -13.04
N GLY A 2 41.86 30.67 -11.76
CA GLY A 2 42.08 29.54 -10.85
C GLY A 2 40.82 28.68 -10.67
N ILE A 3 41.00 27.37 -10.51
CA ILE A 3 39.92 26.37 -10.36
C ILE A 3 38.94 26.77 -9.24
N GLU A 4 39.45 27.34 -8.15
CA GLU A 4 38.64 27.82 -7.02
C GLU A 4 37.66 28.94 -7.41
N ARG A 5 38.06 29.83 -8.33
CA ARG A 5 37.21 30.92 -8.81
C ARG A 5 36.11 30.41 -9.72
N ILE A 6 36.38 29.34 -10.48
CA ILE A 6 35.38 28.65 -11.31
C ILE A 6 34.34 27.98 -10.41
N ILE A 7 34.77 27.22 -9.41
CA ILE A 7 33.89 26.54 -8.43
C ILE A 7 33.00 27.54 -7.69
N PHE A 8 33.55 28.68 -7.26
CA PHE A 8 32.78 29.74 -6.60
C PHE A 8 31.68 30.33 -7.50
N ILE A 9 31.98 30.53 -8.79
CA ILE A 9 31.01 31.04 -9.79
C ILE A 9 29.95 29.98 -10.10
N CYS A 10 30.32 28.69 -10.21
CA CYS A 10 29.37 27.57 -10.34
C CYS A 10 28.35 27.59 -9.20
N LYS A 11 28.84 27.65 -7.95
CA LYS A 11 28.03 27.61 -6.72
C LYS A 11 27.00 28.75 -6.70
N LYS A 12 27.45 29.98 -6.98
CA LYS A 12 26.57 31.18 -6.93
C LYS A 12 25.48 31.17 -8.00
N LYS A 13 25.73 30.59 -9.17
CA LYS A 13 24.78 30.62 -10.30
C LYS A 13 23.85 29.40 -10.37
N LEU A 14 24.25 28.23 -9.86
CA LEU A 14 23.36 27.08 -9.69
C LEU A 14 22.17 27.43 -8.78
N ILE A 15 22.46 28.11 -7.66
CA ILE A 15 21.47 28.62 -6.70
C ILE A 15 20.38 29.45 -7.39
N ARG A 16 20.76 30.36 -8.30
CA ARG A 16 19.82 31.23 -9.04
C ARG A 16 18.96 30.50 -10.09
N LEU A 17 19.42 29.36 -10.59
CA LEU A 17 18.70 28.57 -11.60
C LEU A 17 17.62 27.71 -10.95
N ILE A 18 17.89 27.27 -9.72
CA ILE A 18 17.01 26.45 -8.88
C ILE A 18 15.81 27.27 -8.37
N GLU A 19 16.03 28.55 -8.05
CA GLU A 19 14.98 29.48 -7.60
C GLU A 19 13.91 29.80 -8.67
N LYS A 20 14.11 29.39 -9.93
CA LYS A 20 13.26 29.75 -11.09
C LYS A 20 12.36 28.63 -11.60
N ILE A 21 12.29 27.47 -10.96
CA ILE A 21 11.44 26.35 -11.40
C ILE A 21 9.98 26.65 -11.03
N PRO A 22 9.06 26.84 -12.00
CA PRO A 22 7.65 27.11 -11.70
C PRO A 22 6.93 25.85 -11.25
N ILE A 23 6.23 25.94 -10.11
CA ILE A 23 5.35 24.89 -9.58
C ILE A 23 4.01 25.04 -10.30
N GLN A 24 3.73 24.19 -11.28
CA GLN A 24 2.40 24.11 -11.89
C GLN A 24 1.41 23.54 -10.86
N LYS A 25 0.48 24.38 -10.40
CA LYS A 25 -0.77 23.93 -9.78
C LYS A 25 -1.74 23.61 -10.90
N LYS A 26 -2.05 22.33 -11.12
CA LYS A 26 -3.23 21.95 -11.91
C LYS A 26 -4.48 22.25 -11.07
N SER A 27 -5.40 23.00 -11.64
CA SER A 27 -6.76 23.19 -11.12
C SER A 27 -7.56 21.91 -11.29
N GLN A 28 -8.16 21.42 -10.20
CA GLN A 28 -9.19 20.36 -10.22
C GLN A 28 -10.42 20.89 -10.96
N SER A 29 -10.86 20.17 -11.99
CA SER A 29 -12.12 20.39 -12.71
C SER A 29 -13.01 19.16 -12.58
N ASP A 30 -14.28 19.35 -12.26
CA ASP A 30 -15.52 18.56 -12.49
C ASP A 30 -15.54 17.00 -12.42
N GLU A 31 -14.42 16.28 -12.42
CA GLU A 31 -14.33 14.82 -12.18
C GLU A 31 -14.67 14.44 -10.72
N GLU A 32 -14.66 15.40 -9.80
CA GLU A 32 -14.99 15.21 -8.37
C GLU A 32 -16.46 14.87 -8.10
N LYS A 33 -17.36 14.97 -9.09
CA LYS A 33 -18.79 14.66 -8.90
C LYS A 33 -19.16 13.19 -9.02
N ASN A 34 -18.25 12.32 -9.48
CA ASN A 34 -18.49 10.87 -9.44
C ASN A 34 -17.89 10.28 -8.17
N LEU A 35 -18.74 10.09 -7.16
CA LEU A 35 -18.36 9.42 -5.93
C LEU A 35 -17.65 8.09 -6.24
N PRO A 36 -16.43 7.86 -5.71
CA PRO A 36 -15.53 6.79 -6.17
C PRO A 36 -16.08 5.38 -5.94
N PHE A 37 -17.09 5.23 -5.07
CA PHE A 37 -17.75 3.95 -4.77
C PHE A 37 -18.86 3.55 -5.74
N SER A 38 -19.38 4.47 -6.57
CA SER A 38 -20.51 4.20 -7.49
C SER A 38 -20.19 3.10 -8.52
N ILE A 39 -18.96 3.10 -9.02
CA ILE A 39 -18.47 2.13 -10.00
C ILE A 39 -18.34 0.72 -9.39
N PRO A 40 -17.58 0.49 -8.30
CA PRO A 40 -17.49 -0.83 -7.70
C PRO A 40 -18.85 -1.33 -7.21
N LEU A 41 -19.77 -0.45 -6.81
CA LEU A 41 -21.17 -0.79 -6.50
C LEU A 41 -21.90 -1.41 -7.72
N GLN A 42 -21.87 -0.72 -8.87
CA GLN A 42 -22.51 -1.19 -10.11
C GLN A 42 -21.91 -2.51 -10.61
N ILE A 43 -20.58 -2.62 -10.59
CA ILE A 43 -19.86 -3.84 -10.98
C ILE A 43 -20.22 -5.01 -10.06
N SER A 44 -20.32 -4.76 -8.75
CA SER A 44 -20.72 -5.80 -7.79
C SER A 44 -22.13 -6.30 -8.08
N GLY A 45 -23.08 -5.40 -8.35
CA GLY A 45 -24.44 -5.77 -8.76
C GLY A 45 -24.50 -6.54 -10.08
N HIS A 46 -23.58 -6.29 -11.01
CA HIS A 46 -23.42 -7.11 -12.22
C HIS A 46 -22.93 -8.53 -11.88
N LEU A 47 -21.84 -8.65 -11.10
CA LEU A 47 -21.26 -9.95 -10.75
C LEU A 47 -22.22 -10.83 -9.93
N LEU A 48 -22.88 -10.28 -8.91
CA LEU A 48 -23.82 -11.03 -8.07
C LEU A 48 -25.01 -11.60 -8.85
N ARG A 49 -25.47 -10.89 -9.90
CA ARG A 49 -26.55 -11.36 -10.77
C ARG A 49 -26.13 -12.48 -11.73
N ASN A 50 -24.83 -12.60 -12.02
CA ASN A 50 -24.30 -13.55 -13.00
C ASN A 50 -23.56 -14.74 -12.37
N LEU A 51 -23.29 -14.71 -11.07
CA LEU A 51 -22.76 -15.87 -10.34
C LEU A 51 -23.88 -16.91 -10.10
N PRO A 52 -23.58 -18.21 -10.16
CA PRO A 52 -24.58 -19.28 -9.97
C PRO A 52 -24.99 -19.50 -8.50
N ILE A 53 -24.55 -18.62 -7.59
CA ILE A 53 -24.84 -18.67 -6.16
C ILE A 53 -25.81 -17.55 -5.83
N LYS A 54 -26.73 -17.81 -4.90
CA LYS A 54 -27.70 -16.83 -4.40
C LYS A 54 -27.45 -16.52 -2.93
N GLU A 55 -28.10 -15.48 -2.42
CA GLU A 55 -27.95 -15.05 -1.03
C GLU A 55 -28.37 -16.14 -0.03
N GLU A 56 -29.38 -16.95 -0.34
CA GLU A 56 -29.83 -18.03 0.53
C GLU A 56 -28.73 -19.08 0.73
N SER A 57 -27.91 -19.31 -0.31
CA SER A 57 -26.76 -20.21 -0.22
C SER A 57 -25.72 -19.68 0.77
N LEU A 58 -25.47 -18.37 0.77
CA LEU A 58 -24.52 -17.75 1.70
C LEU A 58 -25.02 -17.80 3.16
N ARG A 59 -26.32 -17.64 3.38
CA ARG A 59 -26.92 -17.56 4.72
C ARG A 59 -27.14 -18.90 5.40
N PHE A 60 -27.53 -19.93 4.65
CA PHE A 60 -28.08 -21.16 5.23
C PHE A 60 -27.25 -22.41 4.98
N ILE A 61 -26.27 -22.37 4.08
CA ILE A 61 -25.45 -23.52 3.73
C ILE A 61 -24.01 -23.27 4.19
N ALA A 62 -23.43 -24.25 4.89
CA ALA A 62 -22.04 -24.18 5.32
C ALA A 62 -21.10 -24.05 4.11
N SER A 63 -20.11 -23.17 4.21
CA SER A 63 -19.18 -22.83 3.11
C SER A 63 -18.50 -24.06 2.50
N TYR A 64 -18.06 -25.00 3.35
CA TYR A 64 -17.44 -26.23 2.91
C TYR A 64 -18.41 -27.17 2.20
N SER A 65 -19.74 -27.05 2.36
CA SER A 65 -20.71 -27.98 1.77
C SER A 65 -21.04 -27.70 0.29
N HIS A 66 -20.54 -26.61 -0.29
CA HIS A 66 -20.80 -26.27 -1.69
C HIS A 66 -19.97 -27.10 -2.67
N ALA A 67 -20.64 -27.69 -3.67
CA ALA A 67 -19.98 -28.30 -4.82
C ALA A 67 -19.24 -27.22 -5.65
N ASP A 68 -19.91 -26.11 -5.94
CA ASP A 68 -19.31 -24.92 -6.57
C ASP A 68 -18.77 -23.94 -5.50
N ALA A 69 -17.72 -24.39 -4.81
CA ALA A 69 -17.05 -23.62 -3.76
C ALA A 69 -16.41 -22.33 -4.30
N LYS A 70 -15.93 -22.34 -5.55
CA LYS A 70 -15.38 -21.15 -6.20
C LYS A 70 -16.43 -20.05 -6.33
N SER A 71 -17.59 -20.36 -6.91
CA SER A 71 -18.63 -19.34 -7.07
C SER A 71 -19.14 -18.85 -5.71
N TYR A 72 -19.19 -19.73 -4.71
CA TYR A 72 -19.57 -19.36 -3.35
C TYR A 72 -18.58 -18.36 -2.74
N TYR A 73 -17.27 -18.65 -2.84
CA TYR A 73 -16.22 -17.75 -2.37
C TYR A 73 -16.30 -16.39 -3.05
N LEU A 74 -16.40 -16.39 -4.38
CA LEU A 74 -16.47 -15.15 -5.16
C LEU A 74 -17.73 -14.35 -4.86
N TYR A 75 -18.88 -15.01 -4.66
CA TYR A 75 -20.12 -14.36 -4.24
C TYR A 75 -19.94 -13.67 -2.89
N ALA A 76 -19.40 -14.36 -1.88
CA ALA A 76 -19.15 -13.82 -0.55
C ALA A 76 -18.23 -12.58 -0.60
N VAL A 77 -17.17 -12.64 -1.41
CA VAL A 77 -16.25 -11.51 -1.61
C VAL A 77 -16.95 -10.32 -2.27
N VAL A 78 -17.72 -10.55 -3.33
CA VAL A 78 -18.44 -9.47 -4.02
C VAL A 78 -19.53 -8.86 -3.12
N SER A 79 -20.19 -9.66 -2.29
CA SER A 79 -21.12 -9.16 -1.27
C SER A 79 -20.41 -8.26 -0.26
N GLU A 80 -19.18 -8.57 0.14
CA GLU A 80 -18.41 -7.66 1.01
C GLU A 80 -18.06 -6.35 0.31
N VAL A 81 -17.67 -6.40 -0.98
CA VAL A 81 -17.41 -5.19 -1.76
C VAL A 81 -18.65 -4.31 -1.80
N LEU A 82 -19.83 -4.90 -2.09
CA LEU A 82 -21.11 -4.20 -2.09
C LEU A 82 -21.38 -3.55 -0.73
N SER A 83 -21.22 -4.30 0.37
CA SER A 83 -21.39 -3.80 1.74
C SER A 83 -20.44 -2.64 2.07
N SER A 84 -19.19 -2.73 1.63
CA SER A 84 -18.18 -1.69 1.82
C SER A 84 -18.55 -0.41 1.03
N CYS A 85 -19.00 -0.56 -0.22
CA CYS A 85 -19.48 0.58 -1.02
C CYS A 85 -20.74 1.23 -0.42
N MET A 86 -21.66 0.45 0.16
CA MET A 86 -22.82 1.00 0.86
C MET A 86 -22.40 1.80 2.12
N SER A 87 -21.38 1.35 2.85
CA SER A 87 -20.84 2.15 3.95
C SER A 87 -20.18 3.43 3.46
N CYS A 88 -19.38 3.37 2.39
CA CYS A 88 -18.85 4.58 1.74
C CYS A 88 -19.97 5.56 1.37
N MET A 89 -21.08 5.07 0.82
CA MET A 89 -22.23 5.89 0.44
C MET A 89 -22.88 6.55 1.66
N ARG A 90 -23.12 5.79 2.74
CA ARG A 90 -23.68 6.31 3.99
C ARG A 90 -22.81 7.41 4.60
N VAL A 91 -21.50 7.22 4.61
CA VAL A 91 -20.58 8.21 5.18
C VAL A 91 -20.41 9.40 4.23
N ALA A 92 -20.38 9.19 2.92
CA ALA A 92 -20.34 10.26 1.94
C ALA A 92 -21.60 11.12 1.98
N SER A 93 -22.79 10.53 2.08
CA SER A 93 -24.03 11.30 2.23
C SER A 93 -24.00 12.13 3.50
N TRP A 94 -23.48 11.60 4.60
CA TRP A 94 -23.29 12.38 5.82
C TRP A 94 -22.25 13.52 5.67
N VAL A 95 -21.23 13.32 4.83
CA VAL A 95 -20.23 14.35 4.50
C VAL A 95 -20.81 15.44 3.57
N GLU A 96 -21.73 15.07 2.68
CA GLU A 96 -22.36 15.95 1.68
C GLU A 96 -23.60 16.69 2.23
N ASP A 97 -24.48 16.01 2.97
CA ASP A 97 -25.74 16.51 3.57
C ASP A 97 -25.51 17.36 4.83
N SER A 98 -24.53 18.26 4.78
CA SER A 98 -24.27 19.25 5.85
C SER A 98 -25.35 20.35 5.98
N GLU A 99 -26.53 20.20 5.36
CA GLU A 99 -27.66 21.15 5.46
C GLU A 99 -28.69 20.79 6.55
N GLU A 100 -28.77 19.54 7.06
CA GLU A 100 -29.71 19.16 8.15
C GLU A 100 -29.30 19.69 9.56
N GLU A 101 -28.23 20.49 9.59
CA GLU A 101 -27.56 21.04 10.76
C GLU A 101 -28.44 21.95 11.64
N ILE A 102 -29.48 22.56 11.06
CA ILE A 102 -30.34 23.53 11.75
C ILE A 102 -31.23 22.87 12.81
N VAL A 103 -31.52 21.57 12.70
CA VAL A 103 -32.50 20.91 13.57
C VAL A 103 -31.86 20.22 14.79
N PHE A 104 -30.62 19.72 14.67
CA PHE A 104 -30.04 18.85 15.70
C PHE A 104 -28.71 19.32 16.31
N GLY A 105 -28.14 20.44 15.85
CA GLY A 105 -26.99 21.08 16.52
C GLY A 105 -25.66 20.31 16.42
N TYR A 106 -25.47 19.47 15.40
CA TYR A 106 -24.21 18.79 15.16
C TYR A 106 -23.17 19.76 14.54
N PRO A 107 -21.90 19.74 14.99
CA PRO A 107 -20.86 20.60 14.43
C PRO A 107 -20.49 20.23 12.99
N LYS A 108 -20.49 21.20 12.04
CA LYS A 108 -19.89 21.05 10.70
C LYS A 108 -18.53 20.36 10.74
N MET A 109 -18.30 19.40 9.84
CA MET A 109 -16.92 19.04 9.41
C MET A 109 -16.36 20.01 8.36
N ASN A 110 -17.22 20.72 7.64
CA ASN A 110 -16.84 21.67 6.58
C ASN A 110 -16.80 23.15 7.02
N ALA A 111 -16.93 23.47 8.31
CA ALA A 111 -16.76 24.85 8.74
C ALA A 111 -15.27 25.20 8.67
N GLY A 112 -14.90 26.04 7.71
CA GLY A 112 -13.71 26.90 7.82
C GLY A 112 -13.77 27.90 8.99
N ASN A 113 -14.56 27.61 10.03
CA ASN A 113 -14.57 28.33 11.29
C ASN A 113 -13.65 27.57 12.25
N GLU A 114 -12.50 28.19 12.52
CA GLU A 114 -11.49 27.77 13.50
C GLU A 114 -12.04 27.50 14.92
N THR A 115 -13.31 27.84 15.19
CA THR A 115 -13.95 27.69 16.50
C THR A 115 -14.52 26.30 16.80
N ILE A 116 -14.67 25.41 15.81
CA ILE A 116 -15.18 24.03 16.02
C ILE A 116 -14.16 22.95 15.60
N SER A 117 -13.20 23.31 14.74
CA SER A 117 -12.01 22.48 14.42
C SER A 117 -11.13 22.37 15.68
N GLY A 118 -11.38 21.35 16.49
CA GLY A 118 -10.69 21.13 17.77
C GLY A 118 -11.59 20.64 18.91
N SER A 119 -12.91 20.56 18.70
CA SER A 119 -13.79 19.95 19.73
C SER A 119 -13.54 18.45 19.85
N ARG A 120 -13.55 17.91 21.08
CA ARG A 120 -13.40 16.47 21.33
C ARG A 120 -14.42 15.63 20.57
N VAL A 121 -15.64 16.17 20.38
CA VAL A 121 -16.71 15.51 19.62
C VAL A 121 -16.35 15.39 18.14
N SER A 122 -15.83 16.45 17.51
CA SER A 122 -15.39 16.40 16.10
C SER A 122 -14.26 15.38 15.90
N HIS A 123 -13.28 15.34 16.81
CA HIS A 123 -12.20 14.35 16.75
C HIS A 123 -12.72 12.92 16.91
N LEU A 124 -13.64 12.67 17.86
CA LEU A 124 -14.25 11.36 18.05
C LEU A 124 -15.07 10.91 16.84
N LEU A 125 -15.73 11.84 16.14
CA LEU A 125 -16.44 11.54 14.91
C LEU A 125 -15.47 11.15 13.77
N HIS A 126 -14.37 11.90 13.57
CA HIS A 126 -13.34 11.52 12.60
C HIS A 126 -12.73 10.15 12.93
N GLU A 127 -12.34 9.95 14.20
CA GLU A 127 -11.73 8.71 14.71
C GLU A 127 -12.66 7.51 14.48
N SER A 128 -13.93 7.61 14.84
CA SER A 128 -14.92 6.54 14.64
C SER A 128 -15.07 6.14 13.17
N VAL A 129 -15.11 7.12 12.25
CA VAL A 129 -15.16 6.84 10.82
C VAL A 129 -13.86 6.19 10.35
N ILE A 130 -12.70 6.69 10.76
CA ILE A 130 -11.41 6.11 10.37
C ILE A 130 -11.29 4.67 10.85
N ASP A 131 -11.67 4.38 12.09
CA ASP A 131 -11.64 3.03 12.65
C ASP A 131 -12.55 2.07 11.88
N GLU A 132 -13.78 2.50 11.55
CA GLU A 132 -14.68 1.72 10.70
C GLU A 132 -14.02 1.39 9.35
N PHE A 133 -13.43 2.38 8.69
CA PHE A 133 -12.82 2.21 7.37
C PHE A 133 -11.54 1.39 7.42
N GLU A 134 -10.73 1.48 8.48
CA GLU A 134 -9.54 0.64 8.62
C GLU A 134 -9.89 -0.83 8.88
N VAL A 135 -10.95 -1.13 9.64
CA VAL A 135 -11.46 -2.51 9.81
C VAL A 135 -11.96 -3.06 8.48
N ARG A 136 -12.75 -2.27 7.72
CA ARG A 136 -13.21 -2.67 6.38
C ARG A 136 -12.04 -2.88 5.43
N PHE A 137 -11.09 -1.96 5.40
CA PHE A 137 -9.91 -2.03 4.55
C PHE A 137 -9.07 -3.27 4.86
N ARG A 138 -8.88 -3.60 6.15
CA ARG A 138 -8.22 -4.83 6.60
C ARG A 138 -8.91 -6.08 6.02
N LYS A 139 -10.24 -6.17 6.13
CA LYS A 139 -11.01 -7.30 5.60
C LYS A 139 -10.91 -7.40 4.07
N LEU A 140 -10.99 -6.27 3.37
CA LEU A 140 -10.81 -6.21 1.91
C LEU A 140 -9.40 -6.61 1.47
N GLN A 141 -8.36 -6.29 2.25
CA GLN A 141 -7.00 -6.75 1.99
C GLN A 141 -6.87 -8.27 2.12
N GLU A 142 -7.53 -8.88 3.11
CA GLU A 142 -7.54 -10.33 3.26
C GLU A 142 -8.17 -11.01 2.04
N TYR A 143 -9.31 -10.50 1.58
CA TYR A 143 -9.96 -10.98 0.36
C TYR A 143 -9.08 -10.79 -0.88
N LEU A 144 -8.49 -9.61 -1.06
CA LEU A 144 -7.60 -9.37 -2.20
C LEU A 144 -6.38 -10.31 -2.18
N CYS A 145 -5.75 -10.52 -1.03
CA CYS A 145 -4.62 -11.45 -0.89
C CYS A 145 -4.99 -12.87 -1.31
N ASN A 146 -6.14 -13.36 -0.81
CA ASN A 146 -6.62 -14.69 -1.12
C ASN A 146 -6.98 -14.82 -2.60
N LEU A 147 -7.68 -13.85 -3.21
CA LEU A 147 -8.00 -13.84 -4.64
C LEU A 147 -6.75 -13.84 -5.54
N ILE A 148 -5.71 -13.08 -5.17
CA ILE A 148 -4.43 -13.09 -5.89
C ILE A 148 -3.80 -14.48 -5.82
N CYS A 149 -3.81 -15.13 -4.65
CA CYS A 149 -3.26 -16.48 -4.51
C CYS A 149 -4.09 -17.51 -5.28
N PHE A 150 -5.42 -17.42 -5.25
CA PHE A 150 -6.32 -18.26 -6.04
C PHE A 150 -6.12 -18.10 -7.55
N SER A 151 -5.50 -17.02 -8.03
CA SER A 151 -5.14 -16.91 -9.45
C SER A 151 -4.14 -17.99 -9.89
N GLY A 152 -3.35 -18.55 -8.97
CA GLY A 152 -2.46 -19.69 -9.23
C GLY A 152 -3.10 -21.07 -8.95
N THR A 153 -4.28 -21.09 -8.33
CA THR A 153 -5.01 -22.30 -7.92
C THR A 153 -6.51 -22.18 -8.22
N ASN A 154 -6.85 -21.72 -9.43
CA ASN A 154 -8.22 -21.40 -9.83
C ASN A 154 -9.04 -22.65 -10.21
N ASP A 155 -9.06 -23.64 -9.33
CA ASP A 155 -9.80 -24.90 -9.48
C ASP A 155 -10.66 -25.17 -8.24
N GLN A 156 -11.81 -25.82 -8.45
CA GLN A 156 -12.82 -26.06 -7.41
C GLN A 156 -12.24 -26.77 -6.19
N GLY A 157 -11.35 -27.76 -6.38
CA GLY A 157 -10.81 -28.54 -5.29
C GLY A 157 -10.00 -27.68 -4.31
N TYR A 158 -9.27 -26.67 -4.79
CA TYR A 158 -8.53 -25.75 -3.92
C TYR A 158 -9.45 -24.85 -3.09
N PHE A 159 -10.57 -24.37 -3.65
CA PHE A 159 -11.57 -23.62 -2.88
C PHE A 159 -12.26 -24.50 -1.84
N GLN A 160 -12.61 -25.74 -2.20
CA GLN A 160 -13.20 -26.70 -1.27
C GLN A 160 -12.24 -27.03 -0.12
N LEU A 161 -10.96 -27.27 -0.42
CA LEU A 161 -9.95 -27.56 0.60
C LEU A 161 -9.70 -26.33 1.48
N PHE A 162 -9.70 -25.12 0.92
CA PHE A 162 -9.60 -23.88 1.69
C PHE A 162 -10.71 -23.78 2.74
N PHE A 163 -11.98 -23.94 2.33
CA PHE A 163 -13.11 -23.86 3.27
C PHE A 163 -13.13 -25.01 4.28
N ALA A 164 -12.81 -26.23 3.85
CA ALA A 164 -12.76 -27.38 4.76
C ALA A 164 -11.67 -27.19 5.83
N ALA A 165 -10.49 -26.67 5.44
CA ALA A 165 -9.40 -26.40 6.37
C ALA A 165 -9.69 -25.23 7.32
N GLU A 166 -10.36 -24.18 6.83
CA GLU A 166 -10.82 -23.05 7.65
C GLU A 166 -11.84 -23.51 8.70
N ALA A 167 -12.89 -24.21 8.28
CA ALA A 167 -13.89 -24.74 9.20
C ALA A 167 -13.32 -25.74 10.21
N LEU A 168 -12.39 -26.59 9.77
CA LEU A 168 -11.68 -27.53 10.66
C LEU A 168 -10.87 -26.79 11.72
N SER A 169 -10.20 -25.70 11.34
CA SER A 169 -9.47 -24.84 12.28
C SER A 169 -10.42 -24.16 13.27
N ASP A 170 -11.50 -23.56 12.78
CA ASP A 170 -12.43 -22.78 13.61
C ASP A 170 -13.17 -23.65 14.63
N ILE A 171 -13.71 -24.80 14.21
CA ILE A 171 -14.40 -25.73 15.11
C ILE A 171 -13.42 -26.29 16.14
N LYS A 172 -12.16 -26.55 15.75
CA LYS A 172 -11.14 -27.05 16.68
C LYS A 172 -10.86 -26.02 17.77
N TYR A 173 -10.64 -24.75 17.40
CA TYR A 173 -10.42 -23.68 18.37
C TYR A 173 -11.63 -23.45 19.25
N ALA A 174 -12.83 -23.41 18.68
CA ALA A 174 -14.07 -23.28 19.46
C ALA A 174 -14.23 -24.43 20.47
N ASN A 175 -13.94 -25.67 20.09
CA ASN A 175 -14.05 -26.81 21.01
C ASN A 175 -13.00 -26.77 22.13
N GLN A 176 -11.78 -26.30 21.81
CA GLN A 176 -10.71 -26.11 22.79
C GLN A 176 -11.07 -25.00 23.79
N ASP A 177 -11.54 -23.85 23.31
CA ASP A 177 -12.00 -22.75 24.16
C ASP A 177 -13.15 -23.24 25.07
N ILE A 178 -14.11 -23.98 24.54
CA ILE A 178 -15.22 -24.49 25.36
C ILE A 178 -14.71 -25.45 26.44
N ALA A 179 -13.79 -26.35 26.10
CA ALA A 179 -13.18 -27.23 27.07
C ALA A 179 -12.37 -26.47 28.13
N GLU A 180 -11.66 -25.41 27.76
CA GLU A 180 -10.90 -24.56 28.69
C GLU A 180 -11.81 -23.77 29.64
N PHE A 181 -12.82 -23.09 29.11
CA PHE A 181 -13.69 -22.20 29.89
C PHE A 181 -14.79 -22.95 30.65
N PHE A 182 -15.28 -24.09 30.15
CA PHE A 182 -16.39 -24.85 30.73
C PHE A 182 -15.99 -26.27 31.20
N GLY A 183 -14.72 -26.63 31.09
CA GLY A 183 -14.14 -27.88 31.61
C GLY A 183 -14.43 -29.13 30.79
N ASN A 184 -15.26 -29.06 29.74
CA ASN A 184 -15.62 -30.21 28.90
C ASN A 184 -15.75 -29.81 27.43
N PRO A 185 -15.26 -30.62 26.46
CA PRO A 185 -15.49 -30.40 25.04
C PRO A 185 -16.93 -30.78 24.64
N ILE A 186 -17.36 -30.31 23.47
CA ILE A 186 -18.63 -30.70 22.84
C ILE A 186 -18.39 -31.88 21.89
N GLU A 187 -19.03 -33.02 22.18
CA GLU A 187 -18.91 -34.25 21.36
C GLU A 187 -19.38 -34.05 19.91
N ASN A 188 -20.39 -33.20 19.69
CA ASN A 188 -20.83 -32.84 18.34
C ASN A 188 -19.74 -32.14 17.52
N PHE A 189 -18.87 -31.36 18.16
CA PHE A 189 -17.73 -30.75 17.49
C PHE A 189 -16.69 -31.80 17.15
N ASP A 190 -16.45 -32.80 18.01
CA ASP A 190 -15.53 -33.91 17.71
C ASP A 190 -15.97 -34.72 16.48
N SER A 191 -17.29 -34.96 16.32
CA SER A 191 -17.83 -35.58 15.11
C SER A 191 -17.57 -34.72 13.87
N GLN A 192 -17.86 -33.43 13.93
CA GLN A 192 -17.63 -32.50 12.80
C GLN A 192 -16.14 -32.39 12.44
N LEU A 193 -15.25 -32.38 13.44
CA LEU A 193 -13.81 -32.37 13.24
C LEU A 193 -13.35 -33.63 12.48
N THR A 194 -13.91 -34.78 12.83
CA THR A 194 -13.60 -36.06 12.15
C THR A 194 -14.03 -36.01 10.68
N ASP A 195 -15.24 -35.53 10.40
CA ASP A 195 -15.77 -35.41 9.03
C ASP A 195 -14.95 -34.43 8.18
N LEU A 196 -14.64 -33.25 8.72
CA LEU A 196 -13.83 -32.24 8.03
C LEU A 196 -12.39 -32.70 7.81
N LEU A 197 -11.81 -33.44 8.77
CA LEU A 197 -10.48 -34.04 8.62
C LEU A 197 -10.46 -35.05 7.48
N ASN A 198 -11.45 -35.96 7.44
CA ASN A 198 -11.57 -36.95 6.36
C ASN A 198 -11.73 -36.27 5.00
N ARG A 199 -12.52 -35.19 4.94
CA ARG A 199 -12.68 -34.40 3.73
C ARG A 199 -11.40 -33.71 3.28
N CYS A 200 -10.66 -33.09 4.20
CA CYS A 200 -9.36 -32.49 3.89
C CYS A 200 -8.39 -33.56 3.34
N LYS A 201 -8.33 -34.74 3.96
CA LYS A 201 -7.49 -35.85 3.50
C LYS A 201 -7.85 -36.32 2.10
N ALA A 202 -9.13 -36.40 1.76
CA ALA A 202 -9.57 -36.76 0.42
C ALA A 202 -9.08 -35.73 -0.62
N LEU A 203 -9.35 -34.45 -0.39
CA LEU A 203 -8.96 -33.37 -1.30
C LEU A 203 -7.44 -33.24 -1.46
N ILE A 204 -6.67 -33.42 -0.39
CA ILE A 204 -5.21 -33.34 -0.42
C ILE A 204 -4.57 -34.45 -1.26
N LYS A 205 -5.23 -35.60 -1.42
CA LYS A 205 -4.74 -36.68 -2.29
C LYS A 205 -4.89 -36.34 -3.78
N GLU A 206 -5.88 -35.52 -4.12
CA GLU A 206 -6.22 -35.17 -5.51
C GLU A 206 -5.50 -33.90 -5.99
N LEU A 207 -5.07 -33.04 -5.06
CA LEU A 207 -4.51 -31.73 -5.36
C LEU A 207 -2.98 -31.70 -5.23
N ASP A 208 -2.36 -30.84 -6.04
CA ASP A 208 -0.92 -30.58 -5.98
C ASP A 208 -0.57 -29.77 -4.71
N LYS A 209 0.22 -30.40 -3.84
CA LYS A 209 0.60 -29.91 -2.50
C LYS A 209 1.49 -28.67 -2.56
N ASP A 210 2.30 -28.50 -3.60
CA ASP A 210 3.22 -27.37 -3.71
C ASP A 210 2.47 -26.04 -3.95
N LYS A 211 1.19 -26.14 -4.32
CA LYS A 211 0.30 -25.00 -4.54
C LYS A 211 -0.51 -24.61 -3.31
N PHE A 212 -0.39 -25.32 -2.19
CA PHE A 212 -1.10 -25.00 -0.94
C PHE A 212 -0.51 -23.77 -0.26
N TRP A 213 -0.99 -22.59 -0.67
CA TRP A 213 -0.59 -21.32 -0.09
C TRP A 213 -1.29 -20.98 1.23
N PHE A 214 -2.44 -21.62 1.49
CA PHE A 214 -3.28 -21.35 2.66
C PHE A 214 -3.03 -22.32 3.83
N LEU A 215 -2.41 -23.48 3.60
CA LEU A 215 -2.05 -24.43 4.67
C LEU A 215 -0.65 -24.15 5.23
N LYS A 216 -0.44 -24.52 6.49
CA LYS A 216 0.87 -24.44 7.14
C LYS A 216 1.85 -25.42 6.47
N PRO A 217 3.08 -25.00 6.14
CA PRO A 217 4.09 -25.91 5.59
C PRO A 217 4.37 -27.09 6.53
N GLY A 218 4.45 -28.30 5.96
CA GLY A 218 4.74 -29.53 6.71
C GLY A 218 3.59 -30.07 7.56
N ILE A 219 2.37 -29.55 7.39
CA ILE A 219 1.20 -30.08 8.09
C ILE A 219 0.97 -31.56 7.73
N ASN A 220 0.76 -32.39 8.75
CA ASN A 220 0.43 -33.80 8.60
C ASN A 220 -0.99 -34.07 9.08
N PHE A 221 -1.89 -34.38 8.14
CA PHE A 221 -3.28 -34.68 8.43
C PHE A 221 -3.47 -36.10 9.00
N ASP A 222 -2.47 -36.98 8.91
CA ASP A 222 -2.53 -38.33 9.45
C ASP A 222 -2.16 -38.43 10.94
N SER A 223 -1.55 -37.38 11.49
CA SER A 223 -1.29 -37.26 12.92
C SER A 223 -2.37 -36.46 13.65
N LYS A 224 -2.39 -36.55 14.99
CA LYS A 224 -3.19 -35.64 15.82
C LYS A 224 -2.83 -34.19 15.46
N LEU A 225 -3.81 -33.43 15.00
CA LEU A 225 -3.63 -32.04 14.62
C LEU A 225 -3.48 -31.20 15.88
N GLU A 226 -2.26 -31.00 16.36
CA GLU A 226 -2.00 -30.18 17.56
C GLU A 226 -1.92 -28.68 17.21
N GLN A 227 -1.40 -28.35 16.03
CA GLN A 227 -1.12 -26.97 15.62
C GLN A 227 -2.26 -26.35 14.80
N ASN A 228 -2.19 -25.03 14.59
CA ASN A 228 -2.98 -24.35 13.58
C ASN A 228 -2.64 -24.94 12.19
N ILE A 229 -3.66 -25.30 11.44
CA ILE A 229 -3.57 -25.91 10.11
C ILE A 229 -3.38 -24.83 9.04
N MET A 230 -3.94 -23.65 9.28
CA MET A 230 -3.88 -22.52 8.35
C MET A 230 -2.53 -21.81 8.45
N SER A 231 -2.03 -21.38 7.31
CA SER A 231 -0.90 -20.47 7.23
C SER A 231 -1.27 -19.11 7.83
N SER A 232 -0.28 -18.45 8.44
CA SER A 232 -0.48 -17.10 8.95
C SER A 232 -0.85 -16.13 7.83
N TYR A 233 -1.66 -15.12 8.13
CA TYR A 233 -1.98 -14.10 7.14
C TYR A 233 -0.73 -13.42 6.56
N ARG A 234 0.33 -13.23 7.37
CA ARG A 234 1.62 -12.72 6.89
C ARG A 234 2.26 -13.60 5.80
N GLN A 235 2.15 -14.93 5.90
CA GLN A 235 2.63 -15.85 4.86
C GLN A 235 1.80 -15.70 3.59
N ARG A 236 0.46 -15.69 3.71
CA ARG A 236 -0.47 -15.47 2.58
C ARG A 236 -0.21 -14.15 1.89
N TYR A 237 -0.05 -13.07 2.64
CA TYR A 237 0.27 -11.72 2.14
C TYR A 237 1.59 -11.71 1.36
N LYS A 238 2.65 -12.35 1.87
CA LYS A 238 3.93 -12.44 1.15
C LYS A 238 3.78 -13.19 -0.17
N LYS A 239 3.02 -14.29 -0.20
CA LYS A 239 2.74 -15.02 -1.44
C LYS A 239 1.95 -14.16 -2.42
N ALA A 240 0.89 -13.52 -1.96
CA ALA A 240 0.10 -12.60 -2.78
C ALA A 240 0.96 -11.48 -3.39
N LEU A 241 1.80 -10.82 -2.59
CA LEU A 241 2.67 -9.73 -3.06
C LEU A 241 3.64 -10.14 -4.18
N SER A 242 4.06 -11.41 -4.21
CA SER A 242 4.92 -11.94 -5.28
C SER A 242 4.20 -12.13 -6.61
N ILE A 243 2.86 -12.23 -6.61
CA ILE A 243 2.01 -12.48 -7.77
C ILE A 243 1.22 -11.21 -8.18
N ALA A 244 1.04 -10.29 -7.24
CA ALA A 244 0.24 -9.08 -7.39
C ALA A 244 0.70 -8.23 -8.59
N THR A 245 -0.27 -7.63 -9.28
CA THR A 245 0.00 -6.58 -10.27
C THR A 245 0.52 -5.32 -9.58
N ASP A 246 0.97 -4.34 -10.36
CA ASP A 246 1.45 -3.08 -9.79
C ASP A 246 0.33 -2.34 -9.06
N GLY A 247 -0.89 -2.28 -9.63
CA GLY A 247 -2.09 -1.74 -8.99
C GLY A 247 -2.46 -2.40 -7.66
N GLU A 248 -2.35 -3.72 -7.59
CA GLU A 248 -2.63 -4.47 -6.36
C GLU A 248 -1.55 -4.24 -5.31
N LYS A 249 -0.29 -4.10 -5.71
CA LYS A 249 0.80 -3.73 -4.79
C LYS A 249 0.60 -2.34 -4.19
N ILE A 250 -0.08 -1.42 -4.89
CA ILE A 250 -0.45 -0.11 -4.35
C ILE A 250 -1.33 -0.29 -3.11
N VAL A 251 -2.45 -1.00 -3.29
CA VAL A 251 -3.48 -1.13 -2.26
C VAL A 251 -3.10 -2.11 -1.15
N LEU A 252 -2.30 -3.14 -1.47
CA LEU A 252 -1.72 -4.01 -0.46
C LEU A 252 -0.64 -3.29 0.34
N GLY A 253 0.03 -2.30 -0.24
CA GLY A 253 1.15 -1.59 0.37
C GLY A 253 2.50 -2.30 0.19
N PRO A 254 3.63 -1.59 0.39
CA PRO A 254 4.97 -2.09 0.09
C PRO A 254 5.51 -3.10 1.11
N THR A 255 4.87 -3.21 2.29
CA THR A 255 5.27 -4.15 3.34
C THR A 255 4.04 -4.57 4.14
N TYR A 256 4.06 -5.78 4.70
CA TYR A 256 3.01 -6.27 5.59
C TYR A 256 2.62 -5.27 6.70
N LYS A 257 3.62 -4.64 7.33
CA LYS A 257 3.38 -3.66 8.41
C LYS A 257 2.62 -2.43 7.92
N VAL A 258 2.99 -1.90 6.76
CA VAL A 258 2.36 -0.70 6.18
C VAL A 258 0.99 -1.03 5.60
N GLY A 259 0.88 -2.17 4.92
CA GLY A 259 -0.36 -2.61 4.30
C GLY A 259 -1.43 -2.97 5.31
N TYR A 260 -1.13 -3.94 6.16
CA TYR A 260 -2.09 -4.57 7.07
C TYR A 260 -1.78 -4.31 8.54
N GLY A 261 -0.51 -4.21 8.92
CA GLY A 261 -0.13 -4.00 10.31
C GLY A 261 -0.66 -2.68 10.89
N GLY A 262 -0.75 -1.63 10.07
CA GLY A 262 -1.32 -0.33 10.45
C GLY A 262 -2.82 -0.42 10.69
N SER A 263 -3.58 -0.94 9.72
CA SER A 263 -5.04 -1.12 9.81
C SER A 263 -5.45 -2.12 10.90
N SER A 264 -4.66 -3.17 11.10
CA SER A 264 -4.87 -4.11 12.20
C SER A 264 -4.60 -3.46 13.55
N LYS A 265 -3.65 -2.53 13.65
CA LYS A 265 -3.32 -1.85 14.90
C LYS A 265 -4.44 -0.90 15.33
N SER A 266 -5.04 -0.16 14.40
CA SER A 266 -6.17 0.73 14.70
C SER A 266 -7.43 -0.02 15.15
N ALA A 267 -7.60 -1.29 14.77
CA ALA A 267 -8.71 -2.12 15.23
C ALA A 267 -8.59 -2.58 16.70
N HIS A 268 -7.47 -2.30 17.39
CA HIS A 268 -7.24 -2.67 18.78
C HIS A 268 -7.26 -1.46 19.70
N ALA A 269 -7.55 -1.66 20.98
CA ALA A 269 -7.47 -0.59 21.98
C ALA A 269 -6.04 -0.05 22.08
N LEU A 270 -5.85 1.24 21.80
CA LEU A 270 -4.56 1.92 21.86
C LEU A 270 -4.49 2.72 23.16
N ILE A 271 -3.73 2.20 24.14
CA ILE A 271 -3.58 2.82 25.46
C ILE A 271 -2.31 3.71 25.52
N ASP A 272 -1.29 3.40 24.72
CA ASP A 272 0.04 4.03 24.76
C ASP A 272 0.35 4.89 23.52
N GLU A 273 -0.64 5.14 22.66
CA GLU A 273 -0.47 6.07 21.54
C GLU A 273 -1.04 7.43 21.91
N HIS A 274 -0.24 8.49 21.73
CA HIS A 274 -0.77 9.84 21.69
C HIS A 274 -1.96 9.87 20.72
N PHE A 275 -3.12 10.36 21.17
CA PHE A 275 -4.34 10.49 20.35
C PHE A 275 -3.97 10.96 18.94
N LYS A 276 -4.30 10.15 17.93
CA LYS A 276 -4.10 10.55 16.54
C LYS A 276 -5.09 11.66 16.24
N ASP A 277 -4.57 12.84 15.94
CA ASP A 277 -5.39 14.00 15.58
C ASP A 277 -5.85 13.83 14.13
N TYR A 278 -6.97 13.13 13.94
CA TYR A 278 -7.54 12.88 12.63
C TYR A 278 -8.25 14.13 12.12
N SER A 279 -7.84 14.56 10.94
CA SER A 279 -8.45 15.65 10.21
C SER A 279 -9.58 15.16 9.32
N PHE A 280 -10.44 16.08 8.88
CA PHE A 280 -11.46 15.78 7.89
C PHE A 280 -10.88 15.31 6.54
N GLU A 281 -9.67 15.74 6.20
CA GLU A 281 -8.98 15.25 5.01
C GLU A 281 -8.60 13.77 5.13
N ASP A 282 -8.28 13.30 6.35
CA ASP A 282 -8.03 11.89 6.61
C ASP A 282 -9.32 11.07 6.39
N VAL A 283 -10.47 11.59 6.79
CA VAL A 283 -11.79 10.98 6.52
C VAL A 283 -12.05 10.87 5.02
N LYS A 284 -11.84 11.95 4.25
CA LYS A 284 -11.95 11.90 2.78
C LYS A 284 -11.01 10.86 2.18
N HIS A 285 -9.77 10.82 2.66
CA HIS A 285 -8.80 9.83 2.21
C HIS A 285 -9.27 8.39 2.47
N ALA A 286 -9.82 8.11 3.66
CA ALA A 286 -10.37 6.80 3.99
C ALA A 286 -11.55 6.41 3.08
N ILE A 287 -12.47 7.35 2.82
CA ILE A 287 -13.61 7.17 1.91
C ILE A 287 -13.13 6.85 0.48
N HIS A 288 -12.03 7.44 0.02
CA HIS A 288 -11.46 7.18 -1.31
C HIS A 288 -10.65 5.89 -1.36
N LYS A 289 -9.97 5.51 -0.28
CA LYS A 289 -9.09 4.34 -0.20
C LYS A 289 -9.86 3.03 -0.36
N VAL A 290 -11.04 2.90 0.25
CA VAL A 290 -11.85 1.67 0.19
C VAL A 290 -12.33 1.31 -1.23
N PRO A 291 -12.92 2.22 -2.01
CA PRO A 291 -13.32 1.92 -3.39
C PRO A 291 -12.17 1.48 -4.29
N VAL A 292 -10.96 2.01 -4.08
CA VAL A 292 -9.78 1.63 -4.88
C VAL A 292 -9.38 0.17 -4.64
N ILE A 293 -9.42 -0.31 -3.39
CA ILE A 293 -9.19 -1.75 -3.13
C ILE A 293 -10.34 -2.60 -3.65
N CYS A 294 -11.58 -2.12 -3.57
CA CYS A 294 -12.75 -2.79 -4.16
C CYS A 294 -12.58 -3.01 -5.67
N LEU A 295 -12.09 -2.02 -6.42
CA LEU A 295 -11.84 -2.18 -7.86
C LEU A 295 -10.79 -3.27 -8.16
N ASN A 296 -9.73 -3.37 -7.35
CA ASN A 296 -8.72 -4.41 -7.50
C ASN A 296 -9.27 -5.81 -7.16
N ILE A 297 -10.15 -5.91 -6.15
CA ILE A 297 -10.88 -7.14 -5.82
C ILE A 297 -11.74 -7.56 -7.00
N LEU A 298 -12.57 -6.65 -7.53
CA LEU A 298 -13.49 -6.95 -8.63
C LEU A 298 -12.74 -7.33 -9.91
N PHE A 299 -11.61 -6.69 -10.19
CA PHE A 299 -10.71 -7.08 -11.28
C PHE A 299 -10.25 -8.55 -11.14
N ARG A 300 -9.85 -8.96 -9.93
CA ARG A 300 -9.48 -10.36 -9.67
C ARG A 300 -10.67 -11.31 -9.76
N VAL A 301 -11.85 -10.91 -9.31
CA VAL A 301 -13.07 -11.72 -9.46
C VAL A 301 -13.35 -11.96 -10.95
N PHE A 302 -13.29 -10.94 -11.81
CA PHE A 302 -13.46 -11.14 -13.25
C PHE A 302 -12.41 -12.09 -13.83
N LYS A 303 -11.15 -12.00 -13.40
CA LYS A 303 -10.10 -12.94 -13.85
C LYS A 303 -10.32 -14.37 -13.39
N LEU A 304 -10.92 -14.56 -12.21
CA LEU A 304 -11.18 -15.87 -11.67
C LEU A 304 -12.46 -16.48 -12.25
N THR A 305 -13.44 -15.68 -12.65
CA THR A 305 -14.68 -16.13 -13.29
C THR A 305 -14.56 -16.21 -14.81
N ASN A 306 -15.58 -16.78 -15.47
CA ASN A 306 -15.78 -16.68 -16.92
C ASN A 306 -16.85 -15.62 -17.26
N ILE A 307 -17.13 -14.70 -16.35
CA ILE A 307 -18.15 -13.67 -16.54
C ILE A 307 -17.52 -12.51 -17.32
N GLU A 308 -18.19 -12.05 -18.38
CA GLU A 308 -17.72 -10.91 -19.16
C GLU A 308 -17.87 -9.60 -18.36
N CYS A 309 -16.80 -8.80 -18.35
CA CYS A 309 -16.83 -7.45 -17.80
C CYS A 309 -17.56 -6.50 -18.76
N PRO A 310 -18.56 -5.74 -18.30
CA PRO A 310 -19.21 -4.73 -19.13
C PRO A 310 -18.20 -3.72 -19.70
N LYS A 311 -18.35 -3.38 -20.99
CA LYS A 311 -17.38 -2.56 -21.74
C LYS A 311 -17.08 -1.21 -21.09
N ASN A 312 -18.10 -0.58 -20.52
CA ASN A 312 -18.01 0.73 -19.86
C ASN A 312 -17.16 0.73 -18.56
N PHE A 313 -16.85 -0.44 -17.99
CA PHE A 313 -16.03 -0.55 -16.78
C PHE A 313 -14.63 -1.14 -17.03
N LYS A 314 -14.39 -1.69 -18.22
CA LYS A 314 -13.17 -2.44 -18.53
C LYS A 314 -11.92 -1.58 -18.41
N GLU A 315 -11.91 -0.40 -19.02
CA GLU A 315 -10.77 0.52 -19.00
C GLU A 315 -10.40 0.93 -17.56
N MET A 316 -11.40 1.11 -16.71
CA MET A 316 -11.20 1.52 -15.32
C MET A 316 -10.65 0.40 -14.44
N LEU A 317 -11.10 -0.85 -14.63
CA LEU A 317 -10.48 -2.00 -13.96
C LEU A 317 -9.05 -2.23 -14.46
N GLU A 318 -8.79 -2.02 -15.74
CA GLU A 318 -7.44 -2.07 -16.31
C GLU A 318 -6.55 -0.96 -15.72
N CYS A 319 -7.08 0.27 -15.58
CA CYS A 319 -6.41 1.38 -14.92
C CYS A 319 -6.08 1.05 -13.44
N ALA A 320 -7.07 0.54 -12.69
CA ALA A 320 -6.89 0.13 -11.30
C ALA A 320 -5.82 -0.96 -11.16
N SER A 321 -5.85 -1.97 -12.03
CA SER A 321 -4.90 -3.10 -11.98
C SER A 321 -3.48 -2.76 -12.42
N SER A 322 -3.34 -1.84 -13.38
CA SER A 322 -2.04 -1.32 -13.84
C SER A 322 -1.47 -0.27 -12.88
N GLY A 323 -2.31 0.33 -12.04
CA GLY A 323 -1.94 1.44 -11.17
C GLY A 323 -1.69 2.74 -11.93
N LYS A 324 -2.14 2.86 -13.18
CA LYS A 324 -1.91 4.04 -14.03
C LYS A 324 -2.35 5.32 -13.30
N GLY A 325 -1.46 6.30 -13.20
CA GLY A 325 -1.66 7.55 -12.44
C GLY A 325 -1.14 7.51 -11.00
N ALA A 326 -1.02 6.33 -10.40
CA ALA A 326 -0.40 6.13 -9.08
C ALA A 326 0.98 5.44 -9.17
N THR A 327 1.32 4.83 -10.31
CA THR A 327 2.60 4.12 -10.58
C THR A 327 3.81 4.96 -10.24
N GLU A 328 3.83 6.26 -10.57
CA GLU A 328 4.96 7.15 -10.22
C GLU A 328 5.16 7.24 -8.70
N GLY A 329 4.07 7.30 -7.92
CA GLY A 329 4.12 7.28 -6.45
C GLY A 329 4.66 5.95 -5.92
N ILE A 330 4.23 4.82 -6.47
CA ILE A 330 4.69 3.50 -6.02
C ILE A 330 6.12 3.23 -6.46
N GLU A 331 6.51 3.61 -7.67
CA GLU A 331 7.90 3.53 -8.12
C GLU A 331 8.79 4.35 -7.20
N ASN A 332 8.36 5.54 -6.79
CA ASN A 332 9.10 6.35 -5.83
C ASN A 332 9.23 5.69 -4.44
N VAL A 333 8.29 4.83 -4.04
CA VAL A 333 8.29 4.14 -2.74
C VAL A 333 8.94 2.75 -2.82
N THR A 334 8.97 2.12 -4.00
CA THR A 334 9.33 0.70 -4.20
C THR A 334 10.44 0.45 -5.21
N ARG A 335 10.62 1.31 -6.23
CA ARG A 335 11.54 1.12 -7.37
C ARG A 335 12.05 2.43 -7.95
N ARG A 336 12.82 3.20 -7.18
CA ARG A 336 13.48 4.39 -7.76
C ARG A 336 14.51 4.00 -8.83
N ASN A 337 14.80 4.94 -9.72
CA ASN A 337 15.87 4.77 -10.70
C ASN A 337 17.14 5.46 -10.19
N LEU A 338 17.86 4.78 -9.29
CA LEU A 338 19.14 5.23 -8.73
C LEU A 338 20.22 4.18 -9.00
N ASP A 339 21.42 4.68 -9.30
CA ASP A 339 22.59 3.89 -9.65
C ASP A 339 23.71 4.04 -8.60
N ILE A 340 24.69 3.13 -8.64
CA ILE A 340 25.84 3.19 -7.73
C ILE A 340 26.63 4.48 -7.99
N GLY A 341 26.87 5.23 -6.92
CA GLY A 341 27.53 6.53 -6.95
C GLY A 341 26.57 7.72 -7.06
N ASP A 342 25.26 7.51 -7.19
CA ASP A 342 24.32 8.63 -7.14
C ASP A 342 24.35 9.29 -5.76
N LEU A 343 24.27 10.63 -5.74
CA LEU A 343 24.12 11.41 -4.51
C LEU A 343 22.64 11.70 -4.29
N VAL A 344 22.16 11.32 -3.12
CA VAL A 344 20.76 11.42 -2.74
C VAL A 344 20.65 12.12 -1.39
N THR A 345 19.44 12.57 -1.07
CA THR A 345 19.09 12.89 0.30
C THR A 345 18.39 11.71 0.96
N THR A 346 18.33 11.67 2.28
CA THR A 346 17.45 10.75 3.03
C THR A 346 16.25 11.50 3.60
N ASP A 347 15.22 10.80 4.07
CA ASP A 347 14.06 11.38 4.77
C ASP A 347 14.44 12.21 6.00
N LEU A 348 15.64 11.97 6.52
CA LEU A 348 16.21 12.66 7.66
C LEU A 348 16.95 13.96 7.25
N SER A 349 16.90 14.32 5.96
CA SER A 349 17.58 15.47 5.34
C SER A 349 19.10 15.36 5.30
N ASP A 350 19.64 14.15 5.40
CA ASP A 350 21.08 13.89 5.30
C ASP A 350 21.48 13.68 3.84
N VAL A 351 22.73 14.04 3.49
CA VAL A 351 23.28 13.77 2.16
C VAL A 351 24.01 12.43 2.21
N ALA A 352 23.67 11.55 1.28
CA ALA A 352 24.22 10.21 1.20
C ALA A 352 24.61 9.82 -0.24
N GLU A 353 25.49 8.84 -0.35
CA GLU A 353 25.93 8.26 -1.62
C GLU A 353 25.45 6.80 -1.73
N VAL A 354 24.89 6.43 -2.87
CA VAL A 354 24.48 5.05 -3.13
C VAL A 354 25.70 4.17 -3.38
N LEU A 355 25.90 3.15 -2.54
CA LEU A 355 27.00 2.19 -2.64
C LEU A 355 26.62 0.92 -3.38
N LYS A 356 25.40 0.42 -3.16
CA LYS A 356 24.88 -0.82 -3.75
C LYS A 356 23.39 -0.70 -3.98
N VAL A 357 22.90 -1.41 -5.00
CA VAL A 357 21.48 -1.58 -5.31
C VAL A 357 21.14 -3.06 -5.17
N HIS A 358 20.04 -3.38 -4.50
CA HIS A 358 19.53 -4.75 -4.39
C HIS A 358 18.05 -4.78 -4.78
N THR A 359 17.65 -5.80 -5.53
CA THR A 359 16.24 -6.04 -5.90
C THR A 359 15.76 -7.30 -5.20
N SER A 360 14.72 -7.17 -4.40
CA SER A 360 14.08 -8.28 -3.68
C SER A 360 13.25 -9.18 -4.61
N SER A 361 12.82 -10.34 -4.11
CA SER A 361 11.90 -11.26 -4.81
C SER A 361 10.54 -10.64 -5.17
N TYR A 362 10.16 -9.51 -4.56
CA TYR A 362 8.93 -8.77 -4.86
C TYR A 362 9.14 -7.72 -5.96
N GLY A 363 10.38 -7.61 -6.45
CA GLY A 363 10.84 -6.59 -7.40
C GLY A 363 11.08 -5.23 -6.76
N TYR A 364 11.02 -5.08 -5.44
CA TYR A 364 11.33 -3.82 -4.77
C TYR A 364 12.83 -3.62 -4.66
N LYS A 365 13.31 -2.39 -4.88
CA LYS A 365 14.70 -2.00 -4.73
C LYS A 365 15.01 -1.57 -3.30
N SER A 366 16.22 -1.84 -2.83
CA SER A 366 16.82 -1.20 -1.66
C SER A 366 18.22 -0.72 -2.01
N TYR A 367 18.68 0.29 -1.29
CA TYR A 367 19.94 0.98 -1.58
C TYR A 367 20.80 0.98 -0.32
N ARG A 368 22.02 0.46 -0.43
CA ARG A 368 23.01 0.66 0.62
C ARG A 368 23.57 2.05 0.43
N VAL A 369 23.42 2.92 1.40
CA VAL A 369 23.87 4.30 1.32
C VAL A 369 24.99 4.55 2.32
N ARG A 370 25.88 5.50 2.02
CA ARG A 370 26.86 6.06 2.95
C ARG A 370 26.50 7.48 3.28
N TYR A 371 26.36 7.79 4.56
CA TYR A 371 26.15 9.16 5.01
C TYR A 371 27.42 9.98 4.82
N LEU A 372 27.30 11.10 4.11
CA LEU A 372 28.41 12.00 3.85
C LEU A 372 28.43 13.19 4.82
N ILE A 373 27.27 13.55 5.38
CA ILE A 373 27.11 14.68 6.30
C ILE A 373 26.12 14.32 7.41
N ASN A 374 26.55 14.53 8.66
CA ASN A 374 25.73 14.53 9.88
C ASN A 374 24.74 13.35 10.00
N PRO A 375 25.20 12.08 9.99
CA PRO A 375 24.30 10.97 10.30
C PRO A 375 23.66 11.20 11.68
N LYS A 376 22.34 11.00 11.78
CA LYS A 376 21.61 11.19 13.06
C LYS A 376 22.17 10.33 14.19
N ILE A 377 22.64 9.13 13.85
CA ILE A 377 23.31 8.20 14.76
C ILE A 377 24.74 8.08 14.24
N LYS A 378 25.71 8.61 15.02
CA LYS A 378 27.10 8.78 14.56
C LYS A 378 27.78 7.45 14.25
N GLU A 379 27.36 6.40 14.91
CA GLU A 379 27.87 5.04 14.79
C GLU A 379 27.43 4.35 13.48
N ILE A 380 26.37 4.87 12.83
CA ILE A 380 25.82 4.31 11.59
C ILE A 380 26.31 5.17 10.41
N SER A 381 27.46 4.80 9.86
CA SER A 381 28.02 5.46 8.65
C SER A 381 27.42 4.95 7.34
N GLU A 382 26.90 3.72 7.35
CA GLU A 382 26.27 3.08 6.19
C GLU A 382 25.06 2.25 6.62
N GLU A 383 24.00 2.24 5.80
CA GLU A 383 22.85 1.37 6.03
C GLU A 383 22.08 1.05 4.74
N TRP A 384 21.16 0.08 4.81
CA TRP A 384 20.25 -0.25 3.72
C TRP A 384 18.91 0.48 3.90
N LEU A 385 18.56 1.31 2.93
CA LEU A 385 17.31 2.04 2.91
C LEU A 385 16.41 1.58 1.75
N PRO A 386 15.12 1.29 1.99
CA PRO A 386 14.14 1.23 0.91
C PRO A 386 13.91 2.63 0.31
N PRO A 387 13.35 2.72 -0.91
CA PRO A 387 13.31 3.96 -1.70
C PRO A 387 12.48 5.06 -1.04
N ARG A 388 11.47 4.67 -0.24
CA ARG A 388 10.63 5.60 0.53
C ARG A 388 11.40 6.46 1.53
N TYR A 389 12.55 5.98 2.02
CA TYR A 389 13.41 6.71 2.96
C TYR A 389 14.51 7.51 2.27
N ILE A 390 14.52 7.47 0.94
CA ILE A 390 15.44 8.24 0.12
C ILE A 390 14.67 9.46 -0.36
N GLY A 391 15.23 10.65 -0.15
CA GLY A 391 14.71 11.90 -0.68
C GLY A 391 15.16 12.13 -2.13
N PRO A 392 15.03 13.36 -2.65
CA PRO A 392 15.44 13.69 -4.02
C PRO A 392 16.88 13.27 -4.36
N CYS A 393 17.08 12.84 -5.61
CA CYS A 393 18.41 12.63 -6.17
C CYS A 393 19.04 13.99 -6.47
N LEU A 394 20.17 14.29 -5.83
CA LEU A 394 20.91 15.54 -6.00
C LEU A 394 21.82 15.51 -7.22
N LEU A 395 22.42 14.35 -7.50
CA LEU A 395 23.34 14.17 -8.62
C LEU A 395 23.33 12.71 -9.06
N LYS A 396 23.03 12.48 -10.34
CA LYS A 396 23.29 11.18 -10.97
C LYS A 396 24.73 11.12 -11.45
N LYS A 397 25.48 10.08 -11.04
CA LYS A 397 26.90 9.96 -11.40
C LYS A 397 27.10 9.96 -12.92
N GLN A 398 26.25 9.21 -13.64
CA GLN A 398 26.32 9.07 -15.09
C GLN A 398 25.96 10.35 -15.87
N ASN A 399 25.27 11.31 -15.25
CA ASN A 399 24.85 12.55 -15.91
C ASN A 399 25.75 13.74 -15.54
N VAL A 400 26.87 13.52 -14.85
CA VAL A 400 27.69 14.61 -14.33
C VAL A 400 28.23 15.51 -15.45
N ARG A 401 28.73 14.92 -16.54
CA ARG A 401 29.25 15.70 -17.67
C ARG A 401 28.18 16.56 -18.30
N GLU A 402 27.00 16.00 -18.52
CA GLU A 402 25.84 16.71 -19.07
C GLU A 402 25.44 17.88 -18.16
N LEU A 403 25.42 17.68 -16.84
CA LEU A 403 25.17 18.74 -15.86
C LEU A 403 26.18 19.89 -16.02
N PHE A 404 27.47 19.58 -16.15
CA PHE A 404 28.50 20.60 -16.34
C PHE A 404 28.33 21.33 -17.68
N ILE A 405 28.08 20.62 -18.77
CA ILE A 405 27.93 21.22 -20.10
C ILE A 405 26.66 22.09 -20.18
N GLN A 406 25.52 21.58 -19.73
CA GLN A 406 24.24 22.24 -19.91
C GLN A 406 23.93 23.30 -18.85
N LYS A 407 24.33 23.05 -17.60
CA LYS A 407 23.97 23.93 -16.47
C LYS A 407 25.12 24.79 -16.01
N VAL A 408 26.37 24.32 -16.08
CA VAL A 408 27.52 25.05 -15.53
C VAL A 408 28.23 25.89 -16.58
N ALA A 409 28.46 25.35 -17.78
CA ALA A 409 29.23 26.04 -18.81
C ALA A 409 28.60 27.36 -19.31
N PRO A 410 27.26 27.46 -19.51
CA PRO A 410 26.62 28.73 -19.88
C PRO A 410 26.78 29.82 -18.81
N LEU A 411 27.02 29.41 -17.57
CA LEU A 411 27.16 30.30 -16.44
C LEU A 411 28.59 30.86 -16.32
N ILE A 412 29.58 30.28 -16.98
CA ILE A 412 31.01 30.59 -16.79
C ILE A 412 31.70 31.01 -18.10
N GLY A 413 31.05 30.79 -19.25
CA GLY A 413 31.52 31.18 -20.59
C GLY A 413 32.34 30.09 -21.28
N ASN A 414 32.62 30.27 -22.58
CA ASN A 414 33.14 29.23 -23.49
C ASN A 414 34.41 28.51 -23.01
N LYS A 415 35.29 29.18 -22.25
CA LYS A 415 36.51 28.56 -21.67
C LYS A 415 36.23 27.41 -20.70
N SER A 416 35.01 27.30 -20.19
CA SER A 416 34.59 26.21 -19.29
C SER A 416 34.23 24.93 -20.04
N VAL A 417 33.73 25.03 -21.28
CA VAL A 417 33.40 23.85 -22.11
C VAL A 417 34.68 23.09 -22.46
N ASP A 418 35.73 23.81 -22.85
CA ASP A 418 37.05 23.23 -23.14
C ASP A 418 37.72 22.60 -21.92
N TRP A 419 37.41 23.10 -20.72
CA TRP A 419 37.91 22.48 -19.49
C TRP A 419 37.16 21.18 -19.20
N VAL A 420 35.82 21.19 -19.28
CA VAL A 420 34.97 20.01 -19.05
C VAL A 420 35.30 18.89 -20.05
N SER A 421 35.53 19.21 -21.32
CA SER A 421 35.90 18.22 -22.35
C SER A 421 37.24 17.53 -22.08
N LYS A 422 38.14 18.19 -21.34
CA LYS A 422 39.46 17.66 -20.96
C LYS A 422 39.47 16.86 -19.64
N GLN A 423 38.41 16.93 -18.84
CA GLN A 423 38.31 16.17 -17.59
C GLN A 423 37.63 14.82 -17.80
N THR A 424 37.95 13.83 -16.96
CA THR A 424 37.18 12.58 -16.86
C THR A 424 35.90 12.78 -16.06
N ASP A 425 34.93 11.87 -16.21
CA ASP A 425 33.66 11.93 -15.47
C ASP A 425 33.87 11.79 -13.96
N GLU A 426 34.86 11.00 -13.53
CA GLU A 426 35.24 10.84 -12.13
C GLU A 426 35.71 12.16 -11.50
N VAL A 427 36.51 12.94 -12.23
CA VAL A 427 37.01 14.24 -11.75
C VAL A 427 35.88 15.24 -11.67
N LEU A 428 35.04 15.31 -12.71
CA LEU A 428 33.84 16.16 -12.71
C LEU A 428 32.89 15.79 -11.56
N TYR A 429 32.70 14.50 -11.32
CA TYR A 429 31.90 13.98 -10.20
C TYR A 429 32.49 14.37 -8.84
N GLY A 430 33.80 14.23 -8.65
CA GLY A 430 34.48 14.67 -7.42
C GLY A 430 34.27 16.15 -7.12
N HIS A 431 34.35 17.01 -8.15
CA HIS A 431 34.07 18.44 -8.01
C HIS A 431 32.61 18.73 -7.67
N ALA A 432 31.66 18.10 -8.35
CA ALA A 432 30.23 18.26 -8.08
C ALA A 432 29.88 17.78 -6.66
N LYS A 433 30.37 16.61 -6.26
CA LYS A 433 30.20 16.06 -4.91
C LYS A 433 30.72 17.02 -3.86
N THR A 434 31.95 17.49 -3.98
CA THR A 434 32.56 18.45 -3.03
C THR A 434 31.73 19.73 -2.92
N THR A 435 31.23 20.25 -4.05
CA THR A 435 30.39 21.44 -4.09
C THR A 435 29.06 21.21 -3.35
N ILE A 436 28.38 20.10 -3.62
CA ILE A 436 27.12 19.71 -2.96
C ILE A 436 27.33 19.57 -1.45
N LEU A 437 28.43 18.92 -1.03
CA LEU A 437 28.74 18.75 0.39
C LEU A 437 29.03 20.09 1.08
N SER A 438 29.72 21.03 0.42
CA SER A 438 29.87 22.39 0.95
C SER A 438 28.52 23.09 1.09
N MET A 439 27.65 23.03 0.06
CA MET A 439 26.32 23.64 0.12
C MET A 439 25.44 23.05 1.23
N ALA A 440 25.55 21.75 1.48
CA ALA A 440 24.85 21.07 2.55
C ALA A 440 25.34 21.53 3.93
N LYS A 441 26.66 21.60 4.15
CA LYS A 441 27.27 22.10 5.40
C LYS A 441 26.89 23.55 5.69
N ASP A 442 26.84 24.37 4.65
CA ASP A 442 26.46 25.79 4.75
C ASP A 442 24.93 26.00 4.89
N GLY A 443 24.14 24.92 4.87
CA GLY A 443 22.68 24.99 4.99
C GLY A 443 21.93 25.45 3.74
N HIS A 444 22.61 25.67 2.60
CA HIS A 444 22.00 26.11 1.35
C HIS A 444 21.07 25.06 0.72
N LEU A 445 21.25 23.78 1.05
CA LEU A 445 20.32 22.73 0.61
C LEU A 445 18.99 22.72 1.38
N ARG A 446 18.83 23.51 2.46
CA ARG A 446 17.58 23.61 3.24
C ARG A 446 16.38 24.08 2.43
N ILE A 447 16.59 24.80 1.33
CA ILE A 447 15.51 25.24 0.43
C ILE A 447 14.86 24.03 -0.26
N PHE A 448 15.65 23.02 -0.65
CA PHE A 448 15.15 21.75 -1.19
C PHE A 448 14.51 20.85 -0.13
N PHE A 449 15.01 20.92 1.10
CA PHE A 449 14.45 20.16 2.24
C PHE A 449 13.10 20.72 2.72
N LYS A 450 12.84 22.02 2.54
CA LYS A 450 11.58 22.68 2.95
C LYS A 450 10.43 22.51 1.96
N THR A 451 10.69 22.30 0.67
CA THR A 451 9.64 22.17 -0.36
C THR A 451 8.92 20.82 -0.37
N ASN A 452 9.40 19.81 0.37
CA ASN A 452 8.77 18.50 0.49
C ASN A 452 7.74 18.40 1.64
N THR A 453 7.34 19.52 2.25
CA THR A 453 6.32 19.52 3.33
C THR A 453 4.92 19.18 2.84
N LYS A 454 4.59 19.35 1.55
CA LYS A 454 3.31 18.84 1.00
C LYS A 454 3.29 17.31 0.88
N THR A 455 4.43 16.70 0.60
CA THR A 455 4.61 15.24 0.57
C THR A 455 4.64 14.63 1.97
N LYS A 456 4.89 15.42 3.03
CA LYS A 456 4.73 14.99 4.42
C LYS A 456 3.27 14.65 4.79
N ASN A 457 2.28 15.19 4.09
CA ASN A 457 0.89 14.80 4.30
C ASN A 457 0.60 13.40 3.73
N LEU A 458 1.23 13.00 2.63
CA LEU A 458 1.17 11.62 2.10
C LEU A 458 1.93 10.62 2.98
N THR A 459 3.00 11.04 3.67
CA THR A 459 3.72 10.17 4.63
C THR A 459 3.08 10.12 6.02
N ARG A 460 2.28 11.12 6.40
CA ARG A 460 1.41 11.05 7.60
C ARG A 460 0.20 10.16 7.38
N ALA A 461 -0.37 10.15 6.17
CA ALA A 461 -1.45 9.22 5.79
C ALA A 461 -1.02 7.73 5.73
N CYS A 462 0.29 7.44 5.81
CA CYS A 462 0.85 6.08 5.85
C CYS A 462 1.50 5.73 7.22
N LYS A 463 1.18 6.46 8.30
CA LYS A 463 1.65 6.18 9.67
C LYS A 463 0.61 5.56 10.59
#